data_AF-A0A0X3PKS5-F1
#
_entry.id   AF-A0A0X3PKS5-F1
#
_cell.length_a   1.000
_cell.length_b   1.000
_cell.length_c   1.000
_cell.angle_alpha   90.00
_cell.angle_beta   90.00
_cell.angle_gamma   90.00
#
_symmetry.space_group_name_H-M   'P 1'
#
loop_
_entity.id
_entity.type
_entity.pdbx_description
1 polymer ?
#
loop_
_entity_poly.entity_id
_entity_poly.type
_entity_poly.pdbx_seq_one_letter_code
_entity_poly.pdbx_strand_id
1 'polypeptide(L)'
;MQQPLAMGYYISTAPTGPMPAWFWSACRQTSQSNPVCLKSALHLHLSLVGNDDAVTTDTAVSSGVAGSADGGRGYAGHLLDSTVTCDVLRFVLESYNSLSWLTYDPVTNDRRSCLPFHILALAQLSQATRIFT
;
A
#
# COMPACT_ATOMS: atom_id res chain seq x y z
N MET A 1 -11.11 -17.72 -8.91
CA MET A 1 -11.16 -16.40 -9.55
C MET A 1 -10.04 -15.55 -8.95
N GLN A 2 -8.94 -15.38 -9.68
CA GLN A 2 -7.79 -14.58 -9.23
C GLN A 2 -8.05 -13.15 -9.67
N GLN A 3 -8.37 -12.28 -8.71
CA GLN A 3 -8.66 -10.87 -9.00
C GLN A 3 -7.36 -10.12 -9.34
N PRO A 4 -7.40 -9.17 -10.29
CA PRO A 4 -6.23 -8.36 -10.63
C PRO A 4 -5.80 -7.49 -9.45
N LEU A 5 -4.49 -7.48 -9.16
CA LEU A 5 -3.93 -6.90 -7.94
C LEU A 5 -2.63 -6.16 -8.24
N ALA A 6 -2.60 -4.84 -8.03
CA ALA A 6 -1.36 -4.06 -8.00
C ALA A 6 -0.74 -4.16 -6.60
N MET A 7 0.58 -4.34 -6.52
CA MET A 7 1.29 -4.51 -5.25
C MET A 7 2.59 -3.71 -5.20
N GLY A 8 2.81 -3.04 -4.07
CA GLY A 8 4.08 -2.44 -3.69
C GLY A 8 4.69 -3.18 -2.49
N TYR A 9 6.02 -3.24 -2.46
CA TYR A 9 6.77 -3.89 -1.37
C TYR A 9 7.91 -2.97 -0.90
N TYR A 10 8.13 -2.95 0.41
CA TYR A 10 9.25 -2.26 1.04
C TYR A 10 9.78 -3.10 2.21
N ILE A 11 11.10 -3.29 2.28
CA ILE A 11 11.75 -4.05 3.36
C ILE A 11 12.42 -3.06 4.29
N SER A 12 12.04 -3.10 5.57
CA SER A 12 12.63 -2.27 6.62
C SER A 12 13.42 -3.13 7.60
N THR A 13 14.61 -2.66 7.98
CA THR A 13 15.44 -3.25 9.03
C THR A 13 15.06 -2.74 10.43
N ALA A 14 14.20 -1.73 10.53
CA ALA A 14 13.67 -1.28 11.81
C ALA A 14 12.52 -2.20 12.24
N PRO A 15 12.38 -2.48 13.55
CA PRO A 15 11.27 -3.28 14.06
C PRO A 15 9.94 -2.53 13.86
N THR A 16 8.80 -3.21 13.94
CA THR A 16 7.49 -2.54 13.89
C THR A 16 7.13 -1.86 15.22
N GLY A 17 7.76 -2.26 16.33
CA GLY A 17 7.43 -1.79 17.68
C GLY A 17 6.18 -2.47 18.27
N PRO A 18 5.73 -2.06 19.47
CA PRO A 18 4.63 -2.69 20.19
C PRO A 18 3.27 -2.34 19.57
N MET A 19 2.86 -3.09 18.54
CA MET A 19 1.56 -2.93 17.89
C MET A 19 0.47 -3.79 18.57
N PRO A 20 -0.79 -3.33 18.59
CA PRO A 20 -1.91 -4.11 19.10
C PRO A 20 -2.09 -5.44 18.37
N ALA A 21 -2.62 -6.47 19.05
CA ALA A 21 -2.82 -7.80 18.47
C ALA A 21 -3.69 -7.81 17.20
N TRP A 22 -4.66 -6.89 17.09
CA TRP A 22 -5.52 -6.76 15.90
C TRP A 22 -4.75 -6.30 14.66
N PHE A 23 -3.66 -5.54 14.83
CA PHE A 23 -2.81 -5.12 13.72
C PHE A 23 -2.19 -6.32 13.01
N TRP A 24 -1.87 -7.37 13.78
CA TRP A 24 -1.30 -8.63 13.29
C TRP A 24 -2.35 -9.70 12.99
N SER A 25 -3.64 -9.36 12.92
CA SER A 25 -4.72 -10.34 12.72
C SER A 25 -4.54 -11.17 11.45
N ALA A 26 -4.04 -10.57 10.37
CA ALA A 26 -3.73 -11.26 9.12
C ALA A 26 -2.41 -12.07 9.16
N CYS A 27 -1.47 -11.71 10.04
CA CYS A 27 -0.17 -12.38 10.14
C CYS A 27 0.46 -12.20 11.53
N ARG A 28 0.15 -13.12 12.46
CA ARG A 28 0.68 -13.05 13.84
C ARG A 28 2.18 -13.32 13.92
N GLN A 29 2.68 -14.20 13.05
CA GLN A 29 4.07 -14.63 13.03
C GLN A 29 5.07 -13.53 12.63
N THR A 30 4.62 -12.49 11.92
CA THR A 30 5.49 -11.37 11.52
C THR A 30 5.68 -10.31 12.59
N SER A 31 4.97 -10.39 13.72
CA SER A 31 5.05 -9.37 14.79
C SER A 31 6.46 -9.22 15.39
N GLN A 32 7.31 -10.25 15.29
CA GLN A 32 8.68 -10.22 15.80
C GLN A 32 9.73 -10.49 14.71
N SER A 33 9.33 -10.47 13.43
CA SER A 33 10.25 -10.70 12.32
C SER A 33 11.03 -9.40 12.03
N ASN A 34 12.36 -9.49 11.98
CA ASN A 34 13.23 -8.46 11.42
C ASN A 34 14.14 -9.13 10.38
N PRO A 35 14.15 -8.68 9.10
CA PRO A 35 13.50 -7.47 8.56
C PRO A 35 11.98 -7.57 8.46
N VAL A 36 11.33 -6.41 8.53
CA VAL A 36 9.88 -6.24 8.35
C VAL A 36 9.59 -6.02 6.87
N CYS A 37 8.79 -6.89 6.27
CA CYS A 37 8.30 -6.72 4.90
C CYS A 37 6.95 -5.99 4.92
N LEU A 38 6.93 -4.76 4.44
CA LEU A 38 5.72 -3.96 4.26
C LEU A 38 5.15 -4.21 2.86
N LYS A 39 3.85 -4.47 2.80
CA LYS A 39 3.11 -4.69 1.56
C LYS A 39 1.95 -3.72 1.47
N SER A 40 1.87 -2.99 0.36
CA SER A 40 0.71 -2.21 -0.03
C SER A 40 0.07 -2.90 -1.23
N ALA A 41 -1.25 -3.05 -1.22
CA ALA A 41 -1.96 -3.71 -2.30
C ALA A 41 -3.25 -2.97 -2.58
N LEU A 42 -3.55 -2.77 -3.85
CA LEU A 42 -4.78 -2.16 -4.30
C LEU A 42 -5.57 -3.18 -5.10
N HIS A 43 -6.79 -3.44 -4.64
CA HIS A 43 -7.73 -4.34 -5.30
C HIS A 43 -9.00 -3.57 -5.65
N LEU A 44 -9.40 -3.60 -6.92
CA LEU A 44 -10.62 -2.96 -7.41
C LEU A 44 -11.69 -4.03 -7.63
N HIS A 45 -12.77 -3.96 -6.85
CA HIS A 45 -13.93 -4.80 -7.09
C HIS A 45 -14.84 -4.13 -8.12
N LEU A 46 -14.57 -4.37 -9.40
CA LEU A 46 -15.50 -4.00 -10.48
C LEU A 46 -16.58 -5.09 -10.55
N SER A 47 -17.73 -4.86 -9.92
CA SER A 47 -18.96 -5.56 -10.31
C SER A 47 -19.35 -5.03 -11.68
N LEU A 48 -18.85 -5.64 -12.75
CA LEU A 48 -19.33 -5.37 -14.11
C LEU A 48 -20.74 -5.98 -14.23
N VAL A 49 -21.73 -5.34 -13.61
CA VAL A 49 -23.13 -5.52 -13.99
C VAL A 49 -23.23 -4.88 -15.35
N GLY A 50 -23.49 -5.72 -16.36
CA GLY A 50 -23.41 -5.37 -17.77
C GLY A 50 -24.12 -4.06 -18.09
N ASN A 51 -23.42 -3.20 -18.81
CA ASN A 51 -24.06 -2.23 -19.66
C ASN A 51 -23.19 -2.16 -20.91
N ASP A 52 -23.67 -2.83 -21.95
CA ASP A 52 -23.33 -2.50 -23.31
C ASP A 52 -23.55 -0.99 -23.53
N ASP A 53 -22.77 -0.43 -24.45
CA ASP A 53 -22.79 0.95 -24.92
C ASP A 53 -22.13 2.03 -24.03
N ALA A 54 -20.91 2.37 -24.45
CA ALA A 54 -20.45 3.74 -24.66
C ALA A 54 -20.87 4.78 -23.61
N VAL A 55 -20.16 4.82 -22.48
CA VAL A 55 -19.96 6.07 -21.75
C VAL A 55 -18.47 6.27 -21.52
N THR A 56 -17.96 7.18 -22.31
CA THR A 56 -16.72 7.93 -22.14
C THR A 56 -16.53 8.38 -20.69
N THR A 57 -15.69 7.67 -19.93
CA THR A 57 -15.06 8.25 -18.74
C THR A 57 -13.76 8.92 -19.15
N ASP A 58 -13.86 10.22 -19.39
CA ASP A 58 -12.84 11.16 -19.86
C ASP A 58 -11.73 11.46 -18.83
N THR A 59 -11.28 10.45 -18.09
CA THR A 59 -10.18 10.60 -17.10
C THR A 59 -9.04 9.61 -17.31
N ALA A 60 -9.06 8.86 -18.41
CA ALA A 60 -7.95 8.02 -18.83
C ALA A 60 -7.12 8.74 -19.92
N VAL A 61 -5.87 9.07 -19.55
CA VAL A 61 -4.71 9.21 -20.46
C VAL A 61 -4.63 10.52 -21.28
N SER A 62 -4.11 11.56 -20.65
CA SER A 62 -3.14 12.47 -21.28
C SER A 62 -1.72 12.10 -20.83
N SER A 63 -1.28 10.89 -21.19
CA SER A 63 0.14 10.53 -21.28
C SER A 63 0.33 9.24 -22.07
N GLY A 64 0.83 9.39 -23.31
CA GLY A 64 1.49 8.28 -24.01
C GLY A 64 0.99 8.01 -25.43
N VAL A 65 1.55 8.76 -26.38
CA VAL A 65 1.77 8.39 -27.79
C VAL A 65 0.52 8.05 -28.61
N ALA A 66 -0.03 9.09 -29.24
CA ALA A 66 -0.71 8.96 -30.52
C ALA A 66 0.31 8.48 -31.57
N GLY A 67 0.16 7.25 -32.05
CA GLY A 67 1.03 6.72 -33.09
C GLY A 67 0.73 5.28 -33.50
N SER A 68 -0.42 5.04 -34.13
CA SER A 68 -0.54 4.24 -35.36
C SER A 68 -2.00 3.85 -35.60
N ALA A 69 -2.47 4.18 -36.81
CA ALA A 69 -3.69 3.65 -37.37
C ALA A 69 -3.44 2.21 -37.82
N ASP A 70 -3.93 1.22 -37.08
CA ASP A 70 -4.25 -0.10 -37.61
C ASP A 70 -5.34 -0.77 -36.76
N GLY A 71 -6.26 -1.46 -37.42
CA GLY A 71 -7.56 -1.92 -36.92
C GLY A 71 -7.52 -3.10 -35.94
N GLY A 72 -6.64 -3.07 -34.95
CA GLY A 72 -6.64 -4.03 -33.85
C GLY A 72 -7.45 -3.50 -32.68
N ARG A 73 -8.50 -4.23 -32.24
CA ARG A 73 -9.11 -4.07 -30.91
C ARG A 73 -8.00 -4.01 -29.87
N GLY A 74 -7.62 -2.80 -29.46
CA GLY A 74 -6.62 -2.60 -28.43
C GLY A 74 -7.13 -3.27 -27.16
N TYR A 75 -6.39 -4.26 -26.68
CA TYR A 75 -6.48 -4.67 -25.28
C TYR A 75 -6.21 -3.41 -24.46
N ALA A 76 -7.27 -2.71 -24.05
CA ALA A 76 -7.18 -1.71 -23.01
C ALA A 76 -6.76 -2.48 -21.76
N GLY A 77 -5.45 -2.52 -21.50
CA GLY A 77 -4.88 -3.22 -20.35
C GLY A 77 -5.61 -2.84 -19.08
N HIS A 78 -5.83 -3.82 -18.20
CA HIS A 78 -6.55 -3.59 -16.96
C HIS A 78 -5.86 -2.48 -16.14
N LEU A 79 -6.63 -1.56 -15.53
CA LEU A 79 -6.08 -0.36 -14.86
C LEU A 79 -5.05 -0.67 -13.75
N LEU A 80 -5.14 -1.86 -13.12
CA LEU A 80 -4.19 -2.34 -12.11
C LEU A 80 -2.96 -3.07 -12.67
N ASP A 81 -2.90 -3.32 -13.98
CA ASP A 81 -1.77 -3.96 -14.65
C ASP A 81 -0.66 -2.95 -15.02
N SER A 82 -0.94 -1.65 -14.81
CA SER A 82 0.02 -0.59 -15.05
C SER A 82 1.12 -0.60 -13.99
N THR A 83 2.37 -0.67 -14.44
CA THR A 83 3.56 -0.53 -13.57
C THR A 83 3.53 0.76 -12.76
N VAL A 84 2.89 1.81 -13.29
CA VAL A 84 2.69 3.10 -12.59
C VAL A 84 1.95 2.92 -11.26
N THR A 85 0.92 2.07 -11.21
CA THR A 85 0.18 1.84 -9.96
C THR A 85 1.06 1.14 -8.92
N CYS A 86 1.89 0.18 -9.34
CA CYS A 86 2.87 -0.46 -8.47
C CYS A 86 3.91 0.55 -7.95
N ASP A 87 4.38 1.47 -8.80
CA ASP A 87 5.34 2.51 -8.42
C ASP A 87 4.76 3.48 -7.39
N VAL A 88 3.49 3.90 -7.55
CA VAL A 88 2.80 4.73 -6.56
C VAL A 88 2.66 3.99 -5.22
N LEU A 89 2.28 2.70 -5.25
CA LEU A 89 2.16 1.88 -4.05
C LEU A 89 3.50 1.72 -3.33
N ARG A 90 4.60 1.59 -4.08
CA ARG A 90 5.96 1.57 -3.55
C ARG A 90 6.34 2.94 -2.97
N PHE A 91 6.06 4.03 -3.67
CA PHE A 91 6.30 5.40 -3.21
C PHE A 91 5.62 5.71 -1.87
N VAL A 92 4.39 5.20 -1.66
CA VAL A 92 3.69 5.33 -0.36
C VAL A 92 4.48 4.64 0.76
N LEU A 93 4.99 3.43 0.52
CA LEU A 93 5.79 2.71 1.51
C LEU A 93 7.15 3.38 1.76
N GLU A 94 7.78 3.93 0.72
CA GLU A 94 9.00 4.74 0.86
C GLU A 94 8.73 6.02 1.66
N SER A 95 7.58 6.65 1.45
CA SER A 95 7.13 7.79 2.25
C SER A 95 6.90 7.40 3.72
N TYR A 96 6.35 6.22 3.98
CA TYR A 96 6.21 5.69 5.34
C TYR A 96 7.56 5.47 6.00
N ASN A 97 8.50 4.90 5.25
CA ASN A 97 9.89 4.75 5.67
C ASN A 97 10.53 6.11 6.02
N SER A 98 10.33 7.15 5.21
CA SER A 98 10.83 8.50 5.52
C SER A 98 10.20 9.07 6.79
N LEU A 99 8.88 8.96 6.95
CA LEU A 99 8.17 9.47 8.14
C LEU A 99 8.50 8.70 9.43
N SER A 100 8.90 7.43 9.32
CA SER A 100 9.29 6.63 10.48
C SER A 100 10.56 7.16 11.18
N TRP A 101 11.42 7.89 10.46
CA TRP A 101 12.60 8.56 11.02
C TRP A 101 12.27 9.67 12.02
N LEU A 102 11.04 10.20 12.03
CA LEU A 102 10.60 11.13 13.08
C LEU A 102 10.60 10.49 14.47
N THR A 103 10.62 9.16 14.54
CA THR A 103 10.74 8.40 15.80
C THR A 103 12.16 7.95 16.08
N TYR A 104 13.13 8.80 15.76
CA TYR A 104 14.55 8.54 16.00
C TYR A 104 14.85 8.30 17.48
N ASP A 105 15.60 7.23 17.78
CA ASP A 105 16.13 6.94 19.10
C ASP A 105 17.65 7.16 19.13
N PRO A 106 18.15 8.11 19.94
CA PRO A 106 19.58 8.37 20.04
C PRO A 106 20.36 7.23 20.69
N VAL A 107 19.72 6.33 21.45
CA VAL A 107 20.40 5.22 22.14
C VAL A 107 20.78 4.12 21.16
N THR A 108 19.86 3.74 20.28
CA THR A 108 20.11 2.72 19.24
C THR A 108 20.67 3.30 17.95
N ASN A 109 20.76 4.64 17.85
CA ASN A 109 21.11 5.38 16.64
C ASN A 109 20.24 5.01 15.43
N ASP A 110 18.99 4.63 15.70
CA ASP A 110 18.05 4.18 14.69
C ASP A 110 16.63 4.60 15.10
N ARG A 111 15.69 4.55 14.16
CA ARG A 111 14.28 4.78 14.44
C ARG A 111 13.68 3.66 15.29
N ARG A 112 12.72 4.04 16.15
CA ARG A 112 12.01 3.12 17.04
C ARG A 112 11.09 2.15 16.32
N SER A 113 10.59 2.53 15.14
CA SER A 113 9.71 1.71 14.34
C SER A 113 9.94 1.92 12.85
N CYS A 114 9.60 0.93 12.02
CA CYS A 114 9.45 1.06 10.58
C CYS A 114 8.16 1.77 10.16
N LEU A 115 7.24 2.04 11.08
CA LEU A 115 5.96 2.70 10.82
C LEU A 115 6.05 4.22 11.07
N PRO A 116 5.26 5.03 10.34
CA PRO A 116 5.10 6.45 10.60
C PRO A 116 4.62 6.74 12.03
N PHE A 117 5.08 7.88 12.58
CA PHE A 117 4.71 8.33 13.93
C PHE A 117 3.19 8.35 14.19
N HIS A 118 2.38 8.83 13.24
CA HIS A 118 0.94 8.94 13.44
C HIS A 118 0.25 7.57 13.64
N ILE A 119 0.73 6.51 12.97
CA ILE A 119 0.20 5.15 13.17
C ILE A 119 0.54 4.66 14.58
N LEU A 120 1.75 4.96 15.06
CA LEU A 120 2.17 4.59 16.41
C LEU A 120 1.38 5.34 17.48
N ALA A 121 1.11 6.64 17.26
CA ALA A 121 0.29 7.43 18.17
C ALA A 121 -1.14 6.88 18.28
N LEU A 122 -1.75 6.49 17.15
CA LEU A 122 -3.06 5.84 17.14
C LEU A 122 -3.03 4.47 17.84
N ALA A 123 -1.96 3.69 17.63
CA ALA A 123 -1.77 2.42 18.31
C ALA A 123 -1.70 2.59 19.84
N GLN A 124 -0.92 3.57 20.32
CA GLN A 124 -0.81 3.92 21.73
C GLN A 124 -2.14 4.38 22.31
N LEU A 125 -2.86 5.28 21.61
CA LEU A 125 -4.19 5.71 22.02
C LEU A 125 -5.15 4.51 22.12
N SER A 126 -5.13 3.60 21.15
CA SER A 126 -5.98 2.40 21.14
C SER A 126 -5.66 1.39 22.25
N GLN A 127 -4.43 1.38 22.74
CA GLN A 127 -4.01 0.57 23.89
C GLN A 127 -4.44 1.27 25.18
N ALA A 128 -4.23 2.58 25.27
CA ALA A 128 -4.65 3.39 26.40
C ALA A 128 -6.17 3.37 26.58
N THR A 129 -6.98 3.39 25.53
CA THR A 129 -8.44 3.27 25.66
C THR A 129 -8.88 1.89 26.11
N ARG A 130 -8.17 0.83 25.72
CA ARG A 130 -8.47 -0.55 26.13
C ARG A 130 -8.26 -0.80 27.62
N ILE A 131 -7.40 -0.04 28.31
CA ILE A 131 -7.22 -0.24 29.76
C ILE A 131 -8.45 0.18 30.57
N PHE A 132 -9.37 0.95 29.98
CA PHE A 132 -10.58 1.47 30.63
C PHE A 132 -11.86 0.67 30.30
N THR A 133 -11.79 -0.29 29.38
CA THR A 133 -12.91 -1.16 28.96
C THR A 133 -12.70 -2.58 29.44
#